data_AF-A0AAW1Q652-F1
#
_entry.id   AF-A0AAW1Q652-F1
#
_cell.length_a   1.000
_cell.length_b   1.000
_cell.length_c   1.000
_cell.angle_alpha   90.00
_cell.angle_beta   90.00
_cell.angle_gamma   90.00
#
_symmetry.space_group_name_H-M   'P 1'
#
loop_
_entity.id
_entity.type
_entity.pdbx_description
1 polymer ?
#
loop_
_entity_poly.entity_id
_entity_poly.type
_entity_poly.pdbx_seq_one_letter_code
_entity_poly.pdbx_strand_id
1 'polypeptide(L)'
;MLSLHTQQCIVQRGCLGQQRAAGRWTIPSRCTADHLKGSHLRQNPPRPSVRAAAAEVSQSTAAGAAAGSEGFQEAIFPELKNSTEERDWVANAVQVWLDEEWTPLDAHKGLGKEAGEAYLAARESGKDEAGDVLLVLTDRLSKANYKDTFVDEFGVSNKVIELLMLHHNMDVSCYRKSDRDQYKQIEKEVTS
;
A
#
# COMPACT_ATOMS: atom_id res chain seq x y z
N MET A 1 -42.11 4.68 -27.13
CA MET A 1 -42.13 3.22 -26.95
C MET A 1 -40.72 2.76 -26.61
N LEU A 2 -40.61 1.87 -25.63
CA LEU A 2 -39.40 1.47 -24.90
C LEU A 2 -38.35 0.68 -25.71
N SER A 3 -37.16 0.58 -25.11
CA SER A 3 -36.27 -0.61 -24.94
C SER A 3 -34.85 -0.37 -25.51
N LEU A 4 -33.81 -0.07 -24.69
CA LEU A 4 -32.98 -0.92 -23.81
C LEU A 4 -31.72 -1.53 -24.51
N HIS A 5 -30.59 -1.48 -23.78
CA HIS A 5 -29.32 -2.23 -23.93
C HIS A 5 -28.31 -1.74 -25.00
N THR A 6 -26.98 -1.81 -24.87
CA THR A 6 -26.00 -2.07 -23.79
C THR A 6 -24.60 -1.74 -24.36
N GLN A 7 -23.64 -1.42 -23.48
CA GLN A 7 -22.18 -1.29 -23.61
C GLN A 7 -21.48 -1.82 -24.87
N GLN A 8 -20.54 -1.00 -25.35
CA GLN A 8 -19.47 -1.39 -26.26
C GLN A 8 -18.15 -1.44 -25.49
N CYS A 9 -17.73 -2.66 -25.10
CA CYS A 9 -16.36 -2.95 -24.68
C CYS A 9 -15.46 -3.01 -25.91
N ILE A 10 -14.47 -2.13 -26.00
CA ILE A 10 -13.33 -2.30 -26.91
C ILE A 10 -12.26 -3.05 -26.13
N VAL A 11 -12.21 -4.38 -26.34
CA VAL A 11 -11.07 -5.23 -25.98
C VAL A 11 -10.45 -5.71 -27.30
N GLN A 12 -9.27 -5.19 -27.61
CA GLN A 12 -8.32 -5.70 -28.60
C GLN A 12 -6.95 -5.61 -27.94
N ARG A 13 -6.02 -6.57 -27.98
CA ARG A 13 -5.88 -7.91 -28.59
C ARG A 13 -4.69 -8.56 -27.86
N GLY A 14 -4.75 -9.85 -27.56
CA GLY A 14 -3.56 -10.61 -27.18
C GLY A 14 -3.90 -12.00 -26.64
N CYS A 15 -3.82 -13.01 -27.50
CA CYS A 15 -3.88 -14.44 -27.19
C CYS A 15 -5.24 -15.03 -26.77
N LEU A 16 -6.13 -15.20 -27.76
CA LEU A 16 -7.20 -16.21 -27.69
C LEU A 16 -6.80 -17.42 -28.54
N GLY A 17 -6.73 -18.58 -27.89
CA GLY A 17 -6.48 -19.86 -28.53
C GLY A 17 -6.62 -21.03 -27.57
N GLN A 18 -7.73 -21.13 -26.84
CA GLN A 18 -8.11 -22.36 -26.13
C GLN A 18 -9.36 -22.94 -26.78
N GLN A 19 -9.20 -24.04 -27.51
CA GLN A 19 -10.31 -24.92 -27.90
C GLN A 19 -10.38 -26.09 -26.93
N ARG A 20 -11.57 -26.34 -26.38
CA ARG A 20 -11.90 -27.54 -25.60
C ARG A 20 -12.29 -28.66 -26.56
N ALA A 21 -11.49 -29.73 -26.61
CA ALA A 21 -11.93 -31.02 -27.13
C ALA A 21 -11.42 -32.14 -26.20
N ALA A 22 -12.36 -32.94 -25.68
CA ALA A 22 -12.14 -34.27 -25.08
C ALA A 22 -11.13 -34.39 -23.91
N GLY A 23 -11.22 -33.53 -22.89
CA GLY A 23 -10.80 -33.87 -21.53
C GLY A 23 -9.31 -34.17 -21.28
N ARG A 24 -8.40 -33.70 -22.14
CA ARG A 24 -6.94 -33.87 -21.94
C ARG A 24 -6.22 -32.56 -22.23
N TRP A 25 -5.53 -32.03 -21.22
CA TRP A 25 -4.66 -30.86 -21.38
C TRP A 25 -3.45 -31.26 -22.23
N THR A 26 -3.27 -30.62 -23.38
CA THR A 26 -2.03 -30.69 -24.15
C THR A 26 -1.41 -29.30 -24.15
N ILE A 27 -0.18 -29.21 -23.63
CA ILE A 27 0.62 -27.99 -23.65
C ILE A 27 1.32 -27.94 -25.01
N PRO A 28 1.12 -26.90 -25.84
CA PRO A 28 1.86 -26.78 -27.09
C PRO A 28 3.34 -26.54 -26.81
N SER A 29 4.18 -27.48 -27.24
CA SER A 29 5.64 -27.38 -27.18
C SER A 29 6.15 -26.43 -28.26
N ARG A 30 6.23 -25.12 -27.96
CA ARG A 30 7.20 -24.16 -28.54
C ARG A 30 6.96 -22.75 -28.01
N CYS A 31 7.54 -22.45 -26.86
CA CYS A 31 8.02 -21.10 -26.56
C CYS A 31 9.52 -21.24 -26.34
N THR A 32 10.29 -20.93 -27.38
CA THR A 32 11.75 -20.93 -27.35
C THR A 32 12.23 -19.85 -26.37
N ALA A 33 13.07 -20.29 -25.44
CA ALA A 33 13.75 -19.46 -24.46
C ALA A 33 14.78 -18.57 -25.18
N ASP A 34 14.47 -17.29 -25.40
CA ASP A 34 15.46 -16.27 -25.76
C ASP A 34 14.89 -14.86 -25.56
N HIS A 35 14.51 -14.52 -24.31
CA HIS A 35 14.44 -13.12 -23.86
C HIS A 35 14.38 -12.99 -22.33
N LEU A 36 15.36 -13.57 -21.63
CA LEU A 36 15.60 -13.29 -20.22
C LEU A 36 17.07 -12.91 -20.04
N LYS A 37 17.43 -11.71 -20.47
CA LYS A 37 18.63 -11.02 -20.00
C LYS A 37 18.22 -9.62 -19.59
N GLY A 38 18.14 -9.40 -18.27
CA GLY A 38 18.04 -8.05 -17.70
C GLY A 38 16.91 -7.84 -16.70
N SER A 39 16.86 -8.63 -15.63
CA SER A 39 16.22 -8.19 -14.39
C SER A 39 16.87 -8.92 -13.22
N HIS A 40 17.88 -8.31 -12.62
CA HIS A 40 18.27 -8.66 -11.26
C HIS A 40 17.13 -8.20 -10.34
N LEU A 41 16.08 -9.02 -10.25
CA LEU A 41 15.11 -8.93 -9.16
C LEU A 41 15.92 -9.14 -7.89
N ARG A 42 16.25 -8.05 -7.20
CA ARG A 42 16.65 -8.14 -5.80
C ARG A 42 15.41 -8.62 -5.08
N GLN A 43 15.33 -9.93 -4.86
CA GLN A 43 14.35 -10.50 -3.95
C GLN A 43 14.75 -9.99 -2.56
N ASN A 44 14.11 -8.91 -2.11
CA ASN A 44 14.10 -8.62 -0.70
C ASN A 44 13.45 -9.83 -0.02
N PRO A 45 14.08 -10.41 1.02
CA PRO A 45 13.46 -11.51 1.72
C PRO A 45 12.10 -11.05 2.26
N PRO A 46 11.03 -11.85 2.12
CA PRO A 46 9.70 -11.46 2.58
C PRO A 46 9.78 -11.07 4.05
N ARG A 47 9.25 -9.88 4.38
CA ARG A 47 9.21 -9.41 5.76
C ARG A 47 8.49 -10.46 6.61
N PRO A 48 9.08 -10.96 7.72
CA PRO A 48 8.34 -11.87 8.58
C PRO A 48 7.09 -11.14 9.08
N SER A 49 5.92 -11.71 8.78
CA SER A 49 4.65 -11.25 9.35
C SER A 49 4.81 -11.14 10.86
N VAL A 50 4.60 -9.94 11.38
CA VAL A 50 4.52 -9.71 12.82
C VAL A 50 3.24 -10.41 13.27
N ARG A 51 3.38 -11.67 13.70
CA ARG A 51 2.35 -12.36 14.46
C ARG A 51 2.00 -11.44 15.64
N ALA A 52 0.75 -11.01 15.70
CA ALA A 52 0.23 -10.16 16.77
C ALA A 52 0.62 -10.75 18.13
N ALA A 53 1.61 -10.13 18.78
CA ALA A 53 1.83 -10.33 20.19
C ALA A 53 0.74 -9.53 20.89
N ALA A 54 -0.29 -10.22 21.37
CA ALA A 54 -1.27 -9.66 22.28
C ALA A 54 -0.53 -9.22 23.55
N ALA A 55 -0.16 -7.94 23.61
CA ALA A 55 0.34 -7.32 24.83
C ALA A 55 -0.89 -6.86 25.64
N GLU A 56 -1.10 -7.48 26.79
CA GLU A 56 -2.14 -7.13 27.73
C GLU A 56 -1.99 -5.66 28.17
N VAL A 57 -3.04 -4.86 27.95
CA VAL A 57 -3.13 -3.49 28.46
C VAL A 57 -3.46 -3.59 29.96
N SER A 58 -2.44 -3.43 30.79
CA SER A 58 -2.60 -3.30 32.24
C SER A 58 -2.77 -1.81 32.58
N GLN A 59 -3.99 -1.39 32.91
CA GLN A 59 -4.27 -0.03 33.39
C GLN A 59 -3.75 0.12 34.82
N SER A 60 -2.79 1.02 35.03
CA SER A 60 -2.33 1.41 36.37
C SER A 60 -2.84 2.81 36.71
N THR A 61 -3.58 2.90 37.82
CA THR A 61 -4.14 4.13 38.37
C THR A 61 -3.16 4.86 39.30
N ALA A 62 -3.02 6.17 39.04
CA ALA A 62 -2.81 7.30 39.94
C ALA A 62 -1.52 7.44 40.81
N ALA A 63 -1.03 8.70 40.76
CA ALA A 63 -0.36 9.49 41.80
C ALA A 63 1.18 9.50 41.90
N GLY A 64 1.76 10.59 41.37
CA GLY A 64 2.78 11.41 42.06
C GLY A 64 4.24 11.01 41.93
N ALA A 65 4.98 11.68 41.04
CA ALA A 65 6.26 12.37 41.31
C ALA A 65 6.89 12.83 39.99
N ALA A 66 7.36 14.07 39.94
CA ALA A 66 8.10 14.63 38.82
C ALA A 66 9.41 13.86 38.60
N ALA A 67 9.43 13.04 37.57
CA ALA A 67 10.64 12.48 36.95
C ALA A 67 10.46 12.70 35.46
N GLY A 68 11.47 13.29 34.80
CA GLY A 68 11.38 13.77 33.43
C GLY A 68 10.80 12.71 32.49
N SER A 69 9.56 12.94 32.04
CA SER A 69 9.03 12.23 30.89
C SER A 69 9.79 12.76 29.68
N GLU A 70 10.69 11.96 29.11
CA GLU A 70 10.99 12.13 27.70
C GLU A 70 9.64 11.95 26.99
N GLY A 71 9.01 13.06 26.65
CA GLY A 71 7.66 13.07 26.10
C GLY A 71 7.70 12.30 24.78
N PHE A 72 6.80 11.33 24.63
CA PHE A 72 6.52 10.76 23.33
C PHE A 72 5.99 11.88 22.43
N GLN A 73 6.78 12.33 21.45
CA GLN A 73 6.33 13.29 20.45
C GLN A 73 5.65 12.53 19.33
N GLU A 74 4.33 12.63 19.30
CA GLU A 74 3.51 12.16 18.19
C GLU A 74 3.89 12.92 16.91
N ALA A 75 4.00 12.20 15.79
CA ALA A 75 4.29 12.80 14.50
C ALA A 75 3.06 13.59 14.01
N ILE A 76 3.25 14.87 13.70
CA ILE A 76 2.21 15.74 13.15
C ILE A 76 2.59 16.08 11.72
N PHE A 77 1.70 15.80 10.77
CA PHE A 77 1.90 16.12 9.37
C PHE A 77 1.77 17.64 9.13
N PRO A 78 2.56 18.21 8.20
CA PRO A 78 2.43 19.61 7.84
C PRO A 78 1.08 19.90 7.18
N GLU A 79 0.74 21.18 7.08
CA GLU A 79 -0.48 21.66 6.42
C GLU A 79 -0.65 21.08 5.02
N LEU A 80 -1.85 20.58 4.73
CA LEU A 80 -2.23 20.03 3.43
C LEU A 80 -2.36 21.15 2.39
N LYS A 81 -1.35 21.32 1.53
CA LYS A 81 -1.33 22.39 0.51
C LYS A 81 -2.02 22.02 -0.79
N ASN A 82 -1.64 20.87 -1.36
CA ASN A 82 -2.15 20.36 -2.64
C ASN A 82 -2.86 19.02 -2.42
N SER A 83 -4.07 19.09 -1.89
CA SER A 83 -4.83 17.91 -1.42
C SER A 83 -4.96 16.80 -2.46
N THR A 84 -5.18 17.15 -3.73
CA THR A 84 -5.32 16.18 -4.84
C THR A 84 -3.98 15.54 -5.22
N GLU A 85 -2.91 16.35 -5.27
CA GLU A 85 -1.56 15.88 -5.61
C GLU A 85 -1.06 14.90 -4.56
N GLU A 86 -1.23 15.24 -3.28
CA GLU A 86 -0.76 14.42 -2.18
C GLU A 86 -1.58 13.13 -2.04
N ARG A 87 -2.90 13.20 -2.27
CA ARG A 87 -3.76 12.01 -2.39
C ARG A 87 -3.26 11.07 -3.49
N ASP A 88 -2.99 11.61 -4.68
CA ASP A 88 -2.53 10.82 -5.82
C ASP A 88 -1.14 10.25 -5.58
N TRP A 89 -0.27 11.01 -4.90
CA TRP A 89 1.04 10.53 -4.46
C TRP A 89 0.90 9.34 -3.50
N VAL A 90 0.05 9.43 -2.47
CA VAL A 90 -0.19 8.30 -1.55
C VAL A 90 -0.69 7.08 -2.31
N ALA A 91 -1.64 7.27 -3.24
CA ALA A 91 -2.19 6.17 -4.00
C ALA A 91 -1.14 5.45 -4.85
N ASN A 92 -0.30 6.21 -5.56
CA ASN A 92 0.76 5.65 -6.40
C ASN A 92 1.88 5.04 -5.55
N ALA A 93 2.28 5.68 -4.44
CA ALA A 93 3.33 5.18 -3.57
C ALA A 93 2.97 3.83 -2.93
N VAL A 94 1.71 3.65 -2.50
CA VAL A 94 1.22 2.37 -1.99
C VAL A 94 1.20 1.31 -3.08
N GLN A 95 0.75 1.65 -4.30
CA GLN A 95 0.75 0.71 -5.41
C GLN A 95 2.18 0.24 -5.72
N VAL A 96 3.12 1.16 -5.89
CA VAL A 96 4.53 0.84 -6.19
C VAL A 96 5.13 -0.02 -5.09
N TRP A 97 4.93 0.36 -3.82
CA TRP A 97 5.42 -0.45 -2.70
C TRP A 97 4.89 -1.89 -2.72
N LEU A 98 3.59 -2.08 -2.96
CA LEU A 98 2.98 -3.41 -3.05
C LEU A 98 3.51 -4.20 -4.25
N ASP A 99 3.67 -3.54 -5.41
CA ASP A 99 4.19 -4.14 -6.63
C ASP A 99 5.68 -4.53 -6.51
N GLU A 100 6.47 -3.80 -5.71
CA GLU A 100 7.87 -4.09 -5.42
C GLU A 100 8.05 -5.21 -4.38
N GLU A 101 7.27 -5.19 -3.29
CA GLU A 101 7.37 -6.19 -2.22
C GLU A 101 6.84 -7.55 -2.71
N TRP A 102 5.85 -7.52 -3.60
CA TRP A 102 5.18 -8.70 -4.13
C TRP A 102 5.30 -8.77 -5.66
N THR A 103 4.36 -9.45 -6.31
CA THR A 103 4.24 -9.42 -7.77
C THR A 103 3.19 -8.38 -8.14
N PRO A 104 3.33 -7.63 -9.25
CA PRO A 104 2.33 -6.66 -9.65
C PRO A 104 0.93 -7.27 -9.81
N LEU A 105 -0.07 -6.63 -9.18
CA LEU A 105 -1.47 -7.07 -9.19
C LEU A 105 -2.42 -5.88 -9.36
N ASP A 106 -3.51 -6.08 -10.12
CA ASP A 106 -4.56 -5.07 -10.28
C ASP A 106 -5.19 -4.65 -8.93
N ALA A 107 -5.19 -5.57 -7.95
CA ALA A 107 -5.67 -5.30 -6.59
C ALA A 107 -4.84 -4.22 -5.88
N HIS A 108 -3.55 -4.09 -6.17
CA HIS A 108 -2.67 -3.08 -5.57
C HIS A 108 -3.07 -1.66 -5.98
N LYS A 109 -3.48 -1.48 -7.25
CA LYS A 109 -4.01 -0.20 -7.73
C LYS A 109 -5.30 0.18 -7.00
N GLY A 110 -6.17 -0.79 -6.75
CA GLY A 110 -7.40 -0.59 -5.97
C GLY A 110 -7.11 -0.18 -4.53
N LEU A 111 -6.19 -0.88 -3.87
CA LEU A 111 -5.77 -0.57 -2.50
C LEU A 111 -5.09 0.79 -2.40
N GLY A 112 -4.19 1.13 -3.33
CA GLY A 112 -3.55 2.44 -3.38
C GLY A 112 -4.59 3.56 -3.48
N LYS A 113 -5.56 3.42 -4.40
CA LYS A 113 -6.64 4.41 -4.52
C LYS A 113 -7.43 4.58 -3.22
N GLU A 114 -7.85 3.48 -2.58
CA GLU A 114 -8.59 3.57 -1.31
C GLU A 114 -7.74 4.19 -0.19
N ALA A 115 -6.44 3.90 -0.13
CA ALA A 115 -5.52 4.52 0.83
C ALA A 115 -5.37 6.03 0.61
N GLY A 116 -5.23 6.48 -0.64
CA GLY A 116 -5.17 7.91 -0.98
C GLY A 116 -6.45 8.65 -0.58
N GLU A 117 -7.62 8.10 -0.94
CA GLU A 117 -8.92 8.69 -0.58
C GLU A 117 -9.14 8.71 0.94
N ALA A 118 -8.73 7.66 1.65
CA ALA A 118 -8.78 7.59 3.11
C ALA A 118 -7.88 8.65 3.77
N TYR A 119 -6.66 8.80 3.27
CA TYR A 119 -5.71 9.83 3.71
C TYR A 119 -6.33 11.22 3.54
N LEU A 120 -6.78 11.55 2.33
CA LEU A 120 -7.38 12.85 2.04
C LEU A 120 -8.56 13.15 2.97
N ALA A 121 -9.48 12.20 3.15
CA ALA A 121 -10.62 12.36 4.04
C ALA A 121 -10.20 12.60 5.50
N ALA A 122 -9.12 11.96 5.97
CA ALA A 122 -8.57 12.21 7.30
C ALA A 122 -8.04 13.65 7.42
N ARG A 123 -7.20 14.08 6.46
CA ARG A 123 -6.59 15.42 6.47
C ARG A 123 -7.65 16.53 6.36
N GLU A 124 -8.64 16.36 5.49
CA GLU A 124 -9.78 17.31 5.35
C GLU A 124 -10.66 17.39 6.60
N SER A 125 -10.67 16.33 7.42
CA SER A 125 -11.36 16.30 8.72
C SER A 125 -10.54 16.93 9.85
N GLY A 126 -9.39 17.54 9.55
CA GLY A 126 -8.51 18.18 10.54
C GLY A 126 -7.66 17.20 11.35
N LYS A 127 -7.47 15.97 10.88
CA LYS A 127 -6.60 14.99 11.53
C LYS A 127 -5.18 15.15 11.01
N ASP A 128 -4.34 15.86 11.77
CA ASP A 128 -2.93 16.11 11.48
C ASP A 128 -1.97 15.12 12.15
N GLU A 129 -2.41 14.46 13.22
CA GLU A 129 -1.60 13.50 13.95
C GLU A 129 -1.53 12.16 13.22
N ALA A 130 -0.33 11.57 13.15
CA ALA A 130 -0.09 10.32 12.45
C ALA A 130 -0.95 9.17 13.01
N GLY A 131 -1.15 9.10 14.33
CA GLY A 131 -2.04 8.12 14.96
C GLY A 131 -3.49 8.28 14.52
N ASP A 132 -4.01 9.51 14.46
CA ASP A 132 -5.38 9.78 14.00
C ASP A 132 -5.58 9.41 12.52
N VAL A 133 -4.60 9.73 11.68
CA VAL A 133 -4.63 9.35 10.26
C VAL A 133 -4.57 7.83 10.11
N LEU A 134 -3.74 7.14 10.90
CA LEU A 134 -3.64 5.67 10.92
C LEU A 134 -4.98 5.01 11.25
N LEU A 135 -5.71 5.54 12.23
CA LEU A 135 -7.02 5.02 12.62
C LEU A 135 -8.05 5.16 11.49
N VAL A 136 -8.06 6.30 10.79
CA VAL A 136 -8.95 6.50 9.63
C VAL A 136 -8.59 5.57 8.48
N LEU A 137 -7.29 5.45 8.18
CA LEU A 137 -6.80 4.54 7.15
C LEU A 137 -7.25 3.11 7.44
N THR A 138 -7.02 2.63 8.67
CA THR A 138 -7.34 1.25 9.06
C THR A 138 -8.84 0.98 8.97
N ASP A 139 -9.71 1.89 9.45
CA ASP A 139 -11.17 1.72 9.31
C ASP A 139 -11.60 1.70 7.84
N ARG A 140 -11.05 2.58 7.01
CA ARG A 140 -11.41 2.65 5.58
C ARG A 140 -10.94 1.40 4.84
N LEU A 141 -9.68 1.00 5.07
CA LEU A 141 -9.03 -0.12 4.41
C LEU A 141 -9.55 -1.49 4.89
N SER A 142 -10.13 -1.59 6.09
CA SER A 142 -10.79 -2.82 6.57
C SER A 142 -11.93 -3.32 5.66
N LYS A 143 -12.47 -2.44 4.81
CA LYS A 143 -13.57 -2.72 3.87
C LYS A 143 -13.07 -3.17 2.49
N ALA A 144 -11.75 -3.14 2.25
CA ALA A 144 -11.15 -3.54 0.99
C ALA A 144 -11.03 -5.08 0.84
N ASN A 145 -10.73 -5.53 -0.37
CA ASN A 145 -10.55 -6.96 -0.66
C ASN A 145 -9.06 -7.31 -0.73
N TYR A 146 -8.62 -8.20 0.17
CA TYR A 146 -7.22 -8.62 0.33
C TYR A 146 -6.93 -10.03 -0.18
N LYS A 147 -7.88 -10.68 -0.87
CA LYS A 147 -7.85 -12.12 -1.17
C LYS A 147 -6.54 -12.62 -1.82
N ASP A 148 -5.81 -11.75 -2.51
CA ASP A 148 -4.59 -12.09 -3.25
C ASP A 148 -3.39 -11.16 -2.94
N THR A 149 -3.49 -10.27 -1.95
CA THR A 149 -2.53 -9.15 -1.77
C THR A 149 -1.43 -9.43 -0.73
N PHE A 150 -1.49 -10.56 -0.01
CA PHE A 150 -0.50 -10.98 1.01
C PHE A 150 -0.23 -9.95 2.13
N VAL A 151 -1.11 -8.95 2.27
CA VAL A 151 -1.07 -7.88 3.27
C VAL A 151 -2.45 -7.72 3.89
N ASP A 152 -2.52 -7.04 5.03
CA ASP A 152 -3.75 -6.66 5.71
C ASP A 152 -3.90 -5.13 5.78
N GLU A 153 -5.06 -4.67 6.23
CA GLU A 153 -5.41 -3.26 6.35
C GLU A 153 -4.45 -2.49 7.27
N PHE A 154 -3.99 -3.12 8.34
CA PHE A 154 -3.10 -2.49 9.31
C PHE A 154 -1.68 -2.35 8.74
N GLY A 155 -1.19 -3.35 8.02
CA GLY A 155 0.10 -3.33 7.33
C GLY A 155 0.15 -2.23 6.27
N VAL A 156 -0.90 -2.10 5.46
CA VAL A 156 -1.02 -1.02 4.47
C VAL A 156 -1.08 0.34 5.17
N SER A 157 -1.90 0.48 6.21
CA SER A 157 -2.06 1.75 6.94
C SER A 157 -0.75 2.22 7.59
N ASN A 158 -0.01 1.32 8.24
CA ASN A 158 1.30 1.65 8.82
C ASN A 158 2.30 2.06 7.75
N LYS A 159 2.29 1.39 6.60
CA LYS A 159 3.17 1.75 5.50
C LYS A 159 2.83 3.12 4.93
N VAL A 160 1.55 3.48 4.81
CA VAL A 160 1.13 4.83 4.39
C VAL A 160 1.70 5.89 5.32
N ILE A 161 1.59 5.69 6.65
CA ILE A 161 2.16 6.62 7.63
C ILE A 161 3.68 6.74 7.48
N GLU A 162 4.38 5.60 7.34
CA GLU A 162 5.83 5.57 7.11
C GLU A 162 6.22 6.37 5.85
N LEU A 163 5.52 6.13 4.73
CA LEU A 163 5.76 6.82 3.46
C LEU A 163 5.52 8.32 3.57
N LEU A 164 4.41 8.74 4.21
CA LEU A 164 4.10 10.16 4.44
C LEU A 164 5.14 10.84 5.32
N MET A 165 5.58 10.19 6.40
CA MET A 165 6.63 10.74 7.25
C MET A 165 7.92 10.96 6.45
N LEU A 166 8.34 10.00 5.63
CA LEU A 166 9.50 10.16 4.75
C LEU A 166 9.29 11.25 3.69
N HIS A 167 8.10 11.33 3.10
CA HIS A 167 7.73 12.36 2.13
C HIS A 167 7.85 13.77 2.70
N HIS A 168 7.48 13.95 3.97
CA HIS A 168 7.62 15.22 4.69
C HIS A 168 8.98 15.40 5.38
N ASN A 169 9.97 14.55 5.08
CA ASN A 169 11.31 14.59 5.68
C ASN A 169 11.32 14.46 7.21
N MET A 170 10.36 13.72 7.76
CA MET A 170 10.27 13.40 9.18
C MET A 170 11.09 12.13 9.50
N ASP A 171 11.59 12.02 10.74
CA ASP A 171 12.33 10.85 11.17
C ASP A 171 11.40 9.70 11.58
N VAL A 172 11.77 8.48 11.22
CA VAL A 172 11.01 7.26 11.53
C VAL A 172 11.88 6.38 12.41
N SER A 173 11.61 6.28 13.71
CA SER A 173 12.54 5.65 14.68
C SER A 173 12.76 4.15 14.48
N CYS A 174 11.84 3.45 13.79
CA CYS A 174 11.85 1.98 13.63
C CYS A 174 12.34 1.50 12.24
N TYR A 175 13.04 2.33 11.46
CA TYR A 175 13.46 2.00 10.09
C TYR A 175 14.87 1.36 9.99
N ARG A 176 15.08 0.56 8.94
CA ARG A 176 16.40 0.08 8.49
C ARG A 176 16.89 0.94 7.32
N LYS A 177 18.20 1.00 7.11
CA LYS A 177 18.79 1.72 5.96
C LYS A 177 18.17 1.34 4.60
N SER A 178 17.79 0.07 4.43
CA SER A 178 17.10 -0.43 3.24
C SER A 178 15.78 0.29 2.92
N ASP A 179 15.08 0.73 3.96
CA ASP A 179 13.73 1.30 3.83
C ASP A 179 13.81 2.71 3.20
N ARG A 180 14.89 3.45 3.48
CA ARG A 180 15.17 4.74 2.82
C ARG A 180 15.54 4.58 1.35
N ASP A 181 16.24 3.52 1.00
CA ASP A 181 16.58 3.26 -0.41
C ASP A 181 15.34 2.85 -1.19
N GLN A 182 14.43 2.08 -0.57
CA GLN A 182 13.11 1.78 -1.14
C GLN A 182 12.28 3.05 -1.33
N TYR A 183 12.21 3.95 -0.33
CA TYR A 183 11.50 5.23 -0.48
C TYR A 183 12.02 6.04 -1.66
N LYS A 184 13.34 6.16 -1.84
CA LYS A 184 13.92 6.88 -2.99
C LYS A 184 13.54 6.27 -4.33
N GLN A 185 13.41 4.94 -4.38
CA GLN A 185 12.96 4.25 -5.58
C GLN A 185 11.49 4.54 -5.86
N ILE A 186 10.62 4.42 -4.83
CA ILE A 186 9.20 4.78 -4.91
C ILE A 186 9.05 6.24 -5.35
N GLU A 187 9.74 7.18 -4.71
CA GLU A 187 9.70 8.61 -5.04
C GLU A 187 10.09 8.86 -6.49
N LYS A 188 11.14 8.19 -6.97
CA LYS A 188 11.56 8.25 -8.37
C LYS A 188 10.50 7.68 -9.32
N GLU A 189 9.83 6.59 -8.96
CA GLU A 189 8.79 5.99 -9.80
C GLU A 189 7.50 6.79 -9.83
N VAL A 190 7.09 7.37 -8.70
CA VAL A 190 5.87 8.18 -8.60
C VAL A 190 6.03 9.55 -9.27
N THR A 191 7.26 10.09 -9.33
CA THR A 191 7.56 11.40 -9.93
C THR A 191 8.04 11.34 -11.39
N SER A 192 8.27 10.14 -11.95
CA SER A 192 8.72 9.94 -13.33
C SER A 192 7.58 9.94 -14.34
#